data_AF-A0A9W8D103-F1
#
_entry.id   AF-A0A9W8D103-F1
#
_cell.length_a   1.000
_cell.length_b   1.000
_cell.length_c   1.000
_cell.angle_alpha   90.00
_cell.angle_beta   90.00
_cell.angle_gamma   90.00
#
_symmetry.space_group_name_H-M   'P 1'
#
loop_
_entity.id
_entity.type
_entity.pdbx_description
1 polymer ?
#
loop_
_entity_poly.entity_id
_entity_poly.type
_entity_poly.pdbx_seq_one_letter_code
_entity_poly.pdbx_strand_id
1 'polypeptide(L)'
;RLQRELDVLDIEGVFPVYERAVECGVGANEPSVDDWVEAVGLFQTQMERSDKQVVLEYLLSMVLKDVSVMIMIEKWPVENGEMPEYKVAVVDTEPKKLAKMARYRDLSQDIVDNYLKLHPHPSSQKQCYE
;
A
#
# COMPACT_ATOMS: atom_id res chain seq x y z
N ARG A 1 -0.44 -10.47 2.65
CA ARG A 1 0.49 -10.98 1.62
C ARG A 1 0.79 -9.89 0.58
N LEU A 2 -0.18 -9.53 -0.28
CA LEU A 2 0.02 -8.53 -1.35
C LEU A 2 0.60 -7.19 -0.86
N GLN A 3 0.09 -6.64 0.25
CA GLN A 3 0.62 -5.39 0.84
C GLN A 3 2.14 -5.45 1.10
N ARG A 4 2.67 -6.60 1.56
CA ARG A 4 4.11 -6.76 1.84
C ARG A 4 4.93 -7.02 0.57
N GLU A 5 4.36 -7.75 -0.39
CA GLU A 5 5.05 -8.10 -1.64
C GLU A 5 5.19 -6.91 -2.59
N LEU A 6 4.25 -5.95 -2.53
CA LEU A 6 4.26 -4.71 -3.32
C LEU A 6 5.03 -3.57 -2.64
N ASP A 7 5.25 -3.66 -1.32
CA ASP A 7 5.91 -2.66 -0.50
C ASP A 7 7.23 -3.17 0.08
N VAL A 8 8.12 -3.65 -0.79
CA VAL A 8 9.36 -4.31 -0.36
C VAL A 8 10.35 -3.32 0.29
N LEU A 9 10.34 -2.07 -0.16
CA LEU A 9 11.32 -1.06 0.23
C LEU A 9 10.81 -0.06 1.27
N ASP A 10 9.51 -0.07 1.60
CA ASP A 10 8.82 0.97 2.35
C ASP A 10 8.97 2.38 1.71
N ILE A 11 8.29 3.38 2.25
CA ILE A 11 8.34 4.75 1.73
C ILE A 11 9.76 5.34 1.77
N GLU A 12 10.56 5.01 2.78
CA GLU A 12 11.94 5.51 2.90
C GLU A 12 12.83 4.98 1.77
N GLY A 13 12.64 3.72 1.35
CA GLY A 13 13.40 3.13 0.26
C GLY A 13 12.83 3.44 -1.13
N VAL A 14 11.51 3.59 -1.26
CA VAL A 14 10.85 3.93 -2.54
C VAL A 14 11.03 5.41 -2.89
N PHE A 15 11.08 6.31 -1.92
CA PHE A 15 11.10 7.75 -2.20
C PHE A 15 12.33 8.19 -3.05
N PRO A 16 13.57 7.73 -2.78
CA PRO A 16 14.71 8.00 -3.66
C PRO A 16 14.55 7.41 -5.07
N VAL A 17 13.84 6.28 -5.21
CA VAL A 17 13.53 5.66 -6.51
C VAL A 17 12.56 6.55 -7.29
N TYR A 18 11.57 7.10 -6.60
CA TYR A 18 10.63 8.07 -7.16
C TYR A 18 11.33 9.33 -7.66
N GLU A 19 12.24 9.90 -6.87
CA GLU A 19 13.00 11.10 -7.29
C GLU A 19 13.79 10.85 -8.58
N ARG A 20 14.51 9.72 -8.67
CA ARG A 20 15.21 9.32 -9.91
C ARG A 20 14.26 9.13 -11.09
N ALA A 21 13.11 8.48 -10.87
CA ALA A 21 12.13 8.26 -11.93
C ALA A 21 11.57 9.59 -12.47
N VAL A 22 11.36 10.59 -11.60
CA VAL A 22 10.94 11.94 -12.00
C VAL A 22 12.03 12.65 -12.79
N GLU A 23 13.28 12.61 -12.32
CA GLU A 23 14.43 13.21 -13.00
C GLU A 23 14.65 12.63 -14.41
N CYS A 24 14.42 11.33 -14.58
CA CYS A 24 14.48 10.65 -15.87
C CYS A 24 13.22 10.85 -16.75
N GLY A 25 12.22 11.59 -16.29
CA GLY A 25 10.98 11.88 -17.01
C GLY A 25 9.95 10.75 -17.02
N VAL A 26 10.22 9.64 -16.34
CA VAL A 26 9.39 8.42 -16.33
C VAL A 26 8.27 8.50 -15.26
N GLY A 27 8.39 9.40 -14.27
CA GLY A 27 7.43 9.63 -13.19
C GLY A 27 6.89 11.07 -13.12
N ALA A 28 7.01 11.85 -14.19
CA ALA A 28 6.63 13.27 -14.18
C ALA A 28 5.11 13.51 -14.23
N ASN A 29 4.32 12.51 -14.66
CA ASN A 29 2.87 12.61 -14.82
C ASN A 29 2.17 11.54 -13.99
N GLU A 30 0.89 11.79 -13.67
CA GLU A 30 0.05 10.78 -13.03
C GLU A 30 -0.09 9.53 -13.93
N PRO A 31 -0.07 8.31 -13.35
CA PRO A 31 -0.18 7.09 -14.12
C PRO A 31 -1.55 6.96 -14.79
N SER A 32 -1.55 6.57 -16.06
CA SER A 32 -2.74 6.20 -16.81
C SER A 32 -3.26 4.82 -16.42
N VAL A 33 -4.45 4.46 -16.88
CA VAL A 33 -5.01 3.10 -16.69
C VAL A 33 -4.09 2.03 -17.29
N ASP A 34 -3.51 2.30 -18.46
CA ASP A 34 -2.61 1.37 -19.14
C ASP A 34 -1.33 1.15 -18.33
N ASP A 35 -0.80 2.19 -17.67
CA ASP A 35 0.36 2.07 -16.78
C ASP A 35 0.07 1.12 -15.60
N TRP A 36 -1.15 1.17 -15.04
CA TRP A 36 -1.56 0.26 -13.96
C TRP A 36 -1.73 -1.17 -14.46
N VAL A 37 -2.31 -1.36 -15.65
CA VAL A 37 -2.47 -2.69 -16.26
C VAL A 37 -1.10 -3.32 -16.50
N GLU A 38 -0.17 -2.55 -17.07
CA GLU A 38 1.22 -2.98 -17.28
C GLU A 38 1.89 -3.33 -15.95
N ALA A 39 1.77 -2.46 -14.94
CA ALA A 39 2.41 -2.69 -13.65
C ALA A 39 1.92 -3.97 -12.96
N VAL A 40 0.62 -4.25 -13.02
CA VAL A 40 0.06 -5.50 -12.49
C VAL A 40 0.57 -6.72 -13.28
N GLY A 41 0.66 -6.62 -14.62
CA GLY A 41 1.20 -7.69 -15.46
C GLY A 41 2.68 -7.99 -15.15
N LEU A 42 3.50 -6.96 -15.00
CA LEU A 42 4.93 -7.10 -14.64
C LEU A 42 5.10 -7.71 -13.24
N PHE A 43 4.30 -7.27 -12.26
CA PHE A 43 4.32 -7.84 -10.92
C PHE A 43 4.00 -9.35 -10.93
N GLN A 44 3.00 -9.78 -11.69
CA GLN A 44 2.59 -11.19 -11.78
C GLN A 44 3.65 -12.08 -12.44
N THR A 45 4.40 -11.53 -13.40
CA THR A 45 5.45 -12.27 -14.12
C THR A 45 6.79 -12.32 -13.38
N GLN A 46 6.94 -11.59 -12.26
CA GLN A 46 8.18 -11.48 -11.47
C GLN A 46 9.38 -11.05 -12.32
N MET A 47 9.15 -10.23 -13.34
CA MET A 47 10.22 -9.65 -14.16
C MET A 47 11.05 -8.62 -13.37
N GLU A 48 12.21 -8.26 -13.92
CA GLU A 48 13.06 -7.23 -13.34
C GLU A 48 12.31 -5.90 -13.21
N ARG A 49 12.38 -5.29 -12.02
CA ARG A 49 11.63 -4.08 -11.69
C ARG A 49 12.39 -2.83 -12.14
N SER A 50 11.79 -2.05 -13.02
CA SER A 50 12.25 -0.68 -13.30
C SER A 50 11.92 0.26 -12.14
N ASP A 51 12.56 1.44 -12.08
CA ASP A 51 12.26 2.46 -11.07
C ASP A 51 10.75 2.86 -11.11
N LYS A 52 10.16 2.97 -12.31
CA LYS A 52 8.71 3.19 -12.49
C LYS A 52 7.89 2.08 -11.85
N GLN A 53 8.26 0.83 -12.13
CA GLN A 53 7.55 -0.34 -11.62
C GLN A 53 7.55 -0.37 -10.09
N VAL A 54 8.71 -0.12 -9.46
CA VAL A 54 8.83 -0.07 -8.00
C VAL A 54 7.90 0.97 -7.39
N VAL A 55 7.82 2.16 -7.99
CA VAL A 55 6.96 3.24 -7.51
C VAL A 55 5.47 2.90 -7.69
N LEU A 56 5.09 2.31 -8.82
CA LEU A 56 3.70 1.89 -9.05
C LEU A 56 3.28 0.74 -8.13
N GLU A 57 4.15 -0.24 -7.89
CA GLU A 57 3.91 -1.31 -6.92
C GLU A 57 3.69 -0.74 -5.52
N TYR A 58 4.53 0.22 -5.11
CA TYR A 58 4.35 0.92 -3.83
C TYR A 58 2.99 1.64 -3.76
N LEU A 59 2.58 2.37 -4.80
CA LEU A 59 1.29 3.04 -4.82
C LEU A 59 0.11 2.06 -4.78
N LEU A 60 0.21 0.90 -5.44
CA LEU A 60 -0.78 -0.18 -5.32
C LEU A 60 -0.84 -0.72 -3.88
N SER A 61 0.31 -0.88 -3.23
CA SER A 61 0.36 -1.28 -1.82
C SER A 61 -0.38 -0.28 -0.92
N MET A 62 -0.25 1.01 -1.21
CA MET A 62 -0.93 2.09 -0.49
C MET A 62 -2.44 2.10 -0.72
N VAL A 63 -2.92 1.72 -1.91
CA VAL A 63 -4.35 1.44 -2.13
C VAL A 63 -4.78 0.30 -1.21
N LEU A 64 -4.08 -0.84 -1.25
CA LEU A 64 -4.43 -2.03 -0.48
C LEU A 64 -4.36 -1.83 1.04
N LYS A 65 -3.56 -0.88 1.54
CA LYS A 65 -3.53 -0.51 2.97
C LYS A 65 -4.76 0.30 3.40
N ASP A 66 -5.36 1.03 2.46
CA ASP A 66 -6.47 1.95 2.70
C ASP A 66 -7.83 1.45 2.18
N VAL A 67 -7.93 0.22 1.66
CA VAL A 67 -9.23 -0.34 1.22
C VAL A 67 -10.13 -0.67 2.40
N SER A 68 -11.43 -0.58 2.17
CA SER A 68 -12.46 -1.04 3.10
C SER A 68 -12.99 -2.40 2.68
N VAL A 69 -13.17 -3.31 3.63
CA VAL A 69 -13.82 -4.62 3.41
C VAL A 69 -15.24 -4.57 3.98
N MET A 70 -16.23 -4.67 3.10
CA MET A 70 -17.64 -4.70 3.45
C MET A 70 -18.14 -6.14 3.52
N ILE A 71 -18.76 -6.51 4.64
CA ILE A 71 -19.34 -7.84 4.84
C ILE A 71 -20.85 -7.64 5.00
N MET A 72 -21.62 -8.18 4.04
CA MET A 72 -23.08 -8.17 4.07
C MET A 72 -23.58 -9.56 4.46
N ILE A 73 -24.26 -9.66 5.60
CA ILE A 73 -24.90 -10.90 6.03
C ILE A 73 -26.27 -10.99 5.36
N GLU A 74 -26.46 -11.98 4.51
CA GLU A 74 -27.72 -12.20 3.77
C GLU A 74 -28.70 -13.00 4.60
N LYS A 75 -28.20 -13.97 5.36
CA LYS A 75 -29.00 -14.83 6.23
C LYS A 75 -28.28 -15.09 7.53
N TRP A 76 -28.94 -14.73 8.64
CA TRP A 76 -28.47 -15.06 9.98
C TRP A 76 -28.89 -16.50 10.33
N PRO A 77 -28.01 -17.31 10.92
CA PRO A 77 -28.34 -18.69 11.28
C PRO A 77 -29.45 -18.71 12.34
N VAL A 78 -30.41 -19.61 12.15
CA VAL A 78 -31.57 -19.76 13.05
C VAL A 78 -31.32 -20.87 14.09
N GLU A 79 -30.40 -21.79 13.79
CA GLU A 79 -30.01 -22.91 14.65
C GLU A 79 -28.54 -22.80 15.10
N ASN A 80 -28.23 -23.40 16.25
CA ASN A 80 -26.88 -23.41 16.81
C ASN A 80 -25.94 -24.23 15.93
N GLY A 81 -24.92 -23.58 15.35
CA GLY A 81 -23.82 -24.23 14.63
C GLY A 81 -23.81 -23.97 13.12
N GLU A 82 -24.84 -23.32 12.57
CA GLU A 82 -24.82 -22.88 11.17
C GLU A 82 -24.01 -21.58 11.01
N MET A 83 -23.23 -21.48 9.94
CA MET A 83 -22.54 -20.24 9.57
C MET A 83 -23.51 -19.30 8.83
N PRO A 84 -23.46 -17.99 9.09
CA PRO A 84 -24.25 -17.03 8.31
C PRO A 84 -23.88 -17.10 6.84
N GLU A 85 -24.87 -16.93 5.97
CA GLU A 85 -24.62 -16.65 4.55
C GLU A 85 -24.23 -15.18 4.43
N TYR A 86 -23.08 -14.90 3.80
CA TYR A 86 -22.59 -13.54 3.65
C TYR A 86 -21.93 -13.32 2.29
N LYS A 87 -21.95 -12.06 1.86
CA LYS A 87 -21.20 -11.54 0.71
C LYS A 87 -20.12 -10.60 1.20
N VAL A 88 -18.97 -10.63 0.54
CA VAL A 88 -17.85 -9.73 0.80
C VAL A 88 -17.64 -8.84 -0.42
N ALA A 89 -17.46 -7.56 -0.19
CA ALA A 89 -17.03 -6.60 -1.20
C ALA A 89 -15.81 -5.82 -0.68
N VAL A 90 -14.91 -5.48 -1.59
CA VAL A 90 -13.81 -4.55 -1.32
C VAL A 90 -14.16 -3.22 -1.99
N VAL A 91 -14.11 -2.13 -1.24
CA VAL A 91 -14.41 -0.78 -1.71
C VAL A 91 -13.22 0.15 -1.42
N ASP A 92 -13.28 1.38 -1.90
CA ASP A 92 -12.20 2.38 -1.79
C ASP A 92 -10.91 2.00 -2.54
N THR A 93 -11.07 1.42 -3.75
CA THR A 93 -9.96 0.89 -4.56
C THR A 93 -9.37 1.91 -5.55
N GLU A 94 -9.57 3.21 -5.31
CA GLU A 94 -9.08 4.25 -6.21
C GLU A 94 -7.55 4.35 -6.17
N PRO A 95 -6.86 4.44 -7.33
CA PRO A 95 -5.41 4.59 -7.37
C PRO A 95 -4.91 5.80 -6.57
N LYS A 96 -3.83 5.60 -5.80
CA LYS A 96 -3.17 6.69 -5.11
C LYS A 96 -2.43 7.58 -6.11
N LYS A 97 -2.55 8.90 -5.92
CA LYS A 97 -1.91 9.91 -6.76
C LYS A 97 -0.40 9.92 -6.56
N LEU A 98 0.35 9.93 -7.65
CA LEU A 98 1.81 10.01 -7.66
C LEU A 98 2.30 11.35 -7.10
N ALA A 99 1.59 12.45 -7.37
CA ALA A 99 1.93 13.78 -6.85
C ALA A 99 1.92 13.88 -5.31
N LYS A 100 1.37 12.87 -4.61
CA LYS A 100 1.34 12.82 -3.14
C LYS A 100 2.51 12.06 -2.51
N MET A 101 3.46 11.53 -3.29
CA MET A 101 4.60 10.76 -2.76
C MET A 101 5.37 11.49 -1.66
N ALA A 102 5.68 12.77 -1.85
CA ALA A 102 6.37 13.57 -0.82
C ALA A 102 5.56 13.66 0.48
N ARG A 103 4.24 13.86 0.37
CA ARG A 103 3.35 13.88 1.53
C ARG A 103 3.30 12.53 2.25
N TYR A 104 3.35 11.40 1.53
CA TYR A 104 3.36 10.08 2.17
C TYR A 104 4.62 9.86 2.99
N ARG A 105 5.79 10.27 2.47
CA ARG A 105 7.06 10.25 3.22
C ARG A 105 6.97 11.11 4.47
N ASP A 106 6.56 12.36 4.32
CA ASP A 106 6.49 13.31 5.44
C ASP A 106 5.54 12.82 6.53
N LEU A 107 4.37 12.28 6.14
CA LEU A 107 3.41 11.69 7.07
C LEU A 107 3.99 10.46 7.79
N SER A 108 4.74 9.61 7.09
CA SER A 108 5.39 8.45 7.71
C SER A 108 6.37 8.89 8.79
N GLN A 109 7.22 9.88 8.47
CA GLN A 109 8.18 10.45 9.42
C GLN A 109 7.45 11.07 10.62
N ASP A 110 6.39 11.85 10.39
CA ASP A 110 5.60 12.46 11.46
C ASP A 110 5.00 11.41 12.41
N ILE A 111 4.53 10.27 11.88
CA ILE A 111 4.00 9.17 12.68
C ILE A 111 5.10 8.56 13.55
N VAL A 112 6.27 8.29 12.97
CA VAL A 112 7.43 7.72 13.68
C VAL A 112 7.91 8.68 14.77
N ASP A 113 8.11 9.95 14.44
CA ASP A 113 8.60 10.98 15.35
C ASP A 113 7.64 11.17 16.54
N ASN A 114 6.32 11.24 16.27
CA ASN A 114 5.32 11.34 17.32
C ASN A 114 5.28 10.08 18.19
N TYR A 115 5.41 8.89 17.60
CA TYR A 115 5.45 7.64 18.35
C TYR A 115 6.65 7.60 19.30
N LEU A 116 7.85 7.93 18.81
CA LEU A 116 9.09 7.96 19.60
C LEU A 116 9.04 9.01 20.71
N LYS A 117 8.47 10.19 20.43
CA LYS A 117 8.27 11.24 21.42
C LYS A 117 7.36 10.80 22.58
N LEU A 118 6.31 10.04 22.27
CA LEU A 118 5.38 9.49 23.28
C LEU A 118 5.94 8.27 24.01
N HIS A 119 6.93 7.58 23.42
CA HIS A 119 7.55 6.36 23.96
C HIS A 119 9.10 6.50 23.99
N PRO A 120 9.64 7.39 24.83
CA PRO A 120 11.07 7.75 24.80
C PRO A 120 11.98 6.63 25.28
N HIS A 121 11.46 5.67 26.05
CA HIS A 121 12.22 4.52 26.53
C HIS A 121 12.09 3.35 25.55
N PRO A 122 13.19 2.74 25.07
CA PRO A 122 13.13 1.60 24.14
C PRO A 122 12.29 0.43 24.65
N SER A 123 12.23 0.22 25.97
CA SER A 123 11.38 -0.80 26.61
C SER A 123 9.87 -0.55 26.50
N SER A 124 9.47 0.69 26.18
CA SER A 124 8.07 1.08 25.95
C SER A 124 7.68 1.09 24.48
N GLN A 125 8.63 0.84 23.57
CA GLN A 125 8.41 0.79 22.14
C GLN A 125 7.99 -0.63 21.73
N LYS A 126 7.09 -0.74 20.74
CA LYS A 126 6.68 -2.03 20.19
C LYS A 126 7.89 -2.72 19.55
N GLN A 127 8.15 -3.95 19.97
CA GLN A 127 9.12 -4.81 19.29
C GLN A 127 8.46 -5.41 18.04
N CYS A 128 9.04 -5.15 16.87
CA CYS A 128 8.70 -5.86 15.65
C CYS A 128 9.42 -7.21 15.66
N TYR A 129 8.67 -8.31 15.55
CA TYR A 129 9.23 -9.63 15.27
C TYR A 129 9.16 -9.84 13.76
N GLU A 130 10.32 -10.10 13.13
CA GLU A 130 10.44 -10.39 11.70
C GLU A 130 9.89 -11.78 11.33
#